data_AF-A0A2D6VKB1-F1
#
_entry.id   AF-A0A2D6VKB1-F1
#
_cell.length_a   1.000
_cell.length_b   1.000
_cell.length_c   1.000
_cell.angle_alpha   90.00
_cell.angle_beta   90.00
_cell.angle_gamma   90.00
#
_symmetry.space_group_name_H-M   'P 1'
#
loop_
_entity.id
_entity.type
_entity.pdbx_description
1 polymer ?
#
loop_
_entity_poly.entity_id
_entity_poly.type
_entity_poly.pdbx_seq_one_letter_code
_entity_poly.pdbx_strand_id
1 'polypeptide(L)'
;MKQMNTRLKKGFTLIEVVIALAVFAFLIGGLLGFLPWSVEGVSKVREQDTAYGLVDGIQIELERMGFSLVGAGTHRLAGMYSAFDSPRESGTKLDLLLVARRSGGQVAFEQVVEEASLAEMNSDQLEEGANQDLLTKETGGVVYFNLTENQEPVSLVGFDDSQKEIYPYSTRWIPEEERYFLIKCSQFPLEHRHQHHPSNGFLALQVDVQWPYKVPDPSSDGGFRRIPMKYRNHFRLPMAITR
;
A
#
# COMPACT_ATOMS: atom_id res chain seq x y z
N MET A 1 -5.48 70.10 48.15
CA MET A 1 -5.59 68.76 48.77
C MET A 1 -5.33 67.69 47.72
N LYS A 2 -4.24 66.93 47.85
CA LYS A 2 -3.83 65.90 46.88
C LYS A 2 -4.09 64.53 47.54
N GLN A 3 -5.11 63.80 47.11
CA GLN A 3 -5.37 62.44 47.60
C GLN A 3 -4.24 61.51 47.14
N MET A 4 -3.49 60.97 48.09
CA MET A 4 -2.50 59.92 47.85
C MET A 4 -3.25 58.57 47.73
N ASN A 5 -3.39 58.07 46.50
CA ASN A 5 -3.78 56.68 46.27
C ASN A 5 -2.61 55.77 46.65
N THR A 6 -2.65 55.21 47.87
CA THR A 6 -1.74 54.14 48.28
C THR A 6 -2.12 52.86 47.54
N ARG A 7 -1.43 52.56 46.43
CA ARG A 7 -1.46 51.21 45.85
C ARG A 7 -0.79 50.25 46.83
N LEU A 8 -1.59 49.49 47.57
CA LEU A 8 -1.13 48.34 48.34
C LEU A 8 -0.38 47.38 47.40
N LYS A 9 0.94 47.30 47.54
CA LYS A 9 1.73 46.24 46.92
C LYS A 9 1.36 44.93 47.63
N LYS A 10 0.40 44.19 47.08
CA LYS A 10 0.08 42.83 47.52
C LYS A 10 1.24 41.91 47.12
N GLY A 11 1.97 41.40 48.10
CA GLY A 11 2.92 40.30 47.91
C GLY A 11 2.16 38.97 47.92
N PHE A 12 2.71 37.95 47.25
CA PHE A 12 2.17 36.60 47.29
C PHE A 12 2.57 35.90 48.59
N THR A 13 1.66 35.14 49.17
CA THR A 13 1.97 34.29 50.31
C THR A 13 2.75 33.05 49.87
N LEU A 14 3.61 32.50 50.74
CA LEU A 14 4.35 31.26 50.43
C LEU A 14 3.41 30.12 50.03
N ILE A 15 2.24 30.03 50.68
CA ILE A 15 1.26 28.99 50.42
C ILE A 15 0.58 29.15 49.04
N GLU A 16 0.27 30.38 48.60
CA GLU A 16 -0.24 30.63 47.24
C GLU A 16 0.77 30.19 46.18
N VAL A 17 2.06 30.48 46.39
CA VAL A 17 3.11 30.10 45.43
C VAL A 17 3.26 28.58 45.34
N VAL A 18 3.22 27.87 46.46
CA VAL A 18 3.31 26.40 46.48
C VAL A 18 2.10 25.76 45.81
N ILE A 19 0.88 26.24 46.11
CA ILE A 19 -0.35 25.74 45.47
C ILE A 19 -0.30 26.02 43.96
N ALA A 20 0.10 27.22 43.55
CA ALA A 20 0.20 27.58 42.15
C ALA A 20 1.21 26.68 41.41
N LEU A 21 2.38 26.42 42.00
CA LEU A 21 3.38 25.52 41.42
C LEU A 21 2.88 24.08 41.29
N ALA A 22 2.18 23.57 42.31
CA ALA A 22 1.63 22.22 42.28
C ALA A 22 0.56 22.06 41.19
N VAL A 23 -0.36 23.04 41.06
CA VAL A 23 -1.38 23.05 40.01
C VAL A 23 -0.74 23.18 38.62
N PHE A 24 0.27 24.05 38.49
CA PHE A 24 0.96 24.24 37.22
C PHE A 24 1.72 22.99 36.78
N ALA A 25 2.40 22.31 37.72
CA ALA A 25 3.08 21.05 37.46
C ALA A 25 2.08 19.93 37.07
N PHE A 26 0.93 19.86 37.73
CA PHE A 26 -0.13 18.90 37.38
C PHE A 26 -0.72 19.16 36.00
N LEU A 27 -1.01 20.42 35.65
CA LEU A 27 -1.53 20.79 34.34
C LEU A 27 -0.54 20.48 33.22
N ILE A 28 0.73 20.84 33.40
CA ILE A 28 1.79 20.54 32.42
C ILE A 28 2.00 19.04 32.30
N GLY A 29 2.07 18.32 33.43
CA GLY A 29 2.25 16.87 33.43
C GLY A 29 1.09 16.14 32.73
N GLY A 30 -0.14 16.58 32.98
CA GLY A 30 -1.32 16.08 32.27
C GLY A 30 -1.24 16.34 30.77
N LEU A 31 -0.98 17.59 30.37
CA LEU A 31 -0.95 17.97 28.95
C LEU A 31 0.17 17.26 28.17
N LEU A 32 1.37 17.17 28.74
CA LEU A 32 2.49 16.46 28.13
C LEU A 32 2.25 14.95 28.05
N GLY A 33 1.51 14.37 29.01
CA GLY A 33 1.14 12.95 29.01
C GLY A 33 0.25 12.53 27.84
N PHE A 34 -0.56 13.46 27.29
CA PHE A 34 -1.46 13.17 26.16
C PHE A 34 -0.84 13.42 24.78
N LEU A 35 0.33 14.06 24.69
CA LEU A 35 0.96 14.39 23.41
C LEU A 35 1.35 13.16 22.56
N PRO A 36 2.01 12.12 23.11
CA PRO A 36 2.44 10.98 22.30
C PRO A 36 1.26 10.28 21.61
N TRP A 37 0.17 10.09 22.36
CA TRP A 37 -1.04 9.42 21.87
C TRP A 37 -1.77 10.24 20.80
N SER A 38 -1.80 11.57 20.97
CA SER A 38 -2.43 12.48 20.01
C SER A 38 -1.68 12.50 18.67
N VAL A 39 -0.34 12.48 18.71
CA VAL A 39 0.51 12.49 17.49
C VAL A 39 0.40 11.17 16.72
N GLU A 40 0.42 10.03 17.43
CA GLU A 40 0.24 8.72 16.80
C GLU A 40 -1.14 8.58 16.14
N GLY A 41 -2.20 9.08 16.79
CA GLY A 41 -3.56 9.07 16.24
C GLY A 41 -3.66 9.86 14.94
N VAL A 42 -3.11 11.07 14.90
CA VAL A 42 -3.11 11.92 13.69
C VAL A 42 -2.33 11.27 12.55
N SER A 43 -1.17 10.65 12.83
CA SER A 43 -0.38 9.97 11.81
C SER A 43 -1.13 8.79 11.20
N LYS A 44 -1.82 7.98 12.02
CA LYS A 44 -2.61 6.83 11.54
C LYS A 44 -3.76 7.27 10.64
N VAL A 45 -4.49 8.31 11.03
CA VAL A 45 -5.59 8.87 10.22
C VAL A 45 -5.07 9.40 8.89
N ARG A 46 -3.93 10.12 8.90
CA ARG A 46 -3.31 10.64 7.68
C ARG A 46 -2.89 9.54 6.71
N GLU A 47 -2.28 8.47 7.22
CA GLU A 47 -1.86 7.34 6.40
C GLU A 47 -3.06 6.60 5.78
N GLN A 48 -4.14 6.46 6.55
CA GLN A 48 -5.39 5.89 6.05
C GLN A 48 -6.04 6.77 4.98
N ASP A 49 -6.09 8.09 5.18
CA ASP A 49 -6.59 9.05 4.19
C ASP A 49 -5.75 9.00 2.90
N THR A 50 -4.42 8.91 3.04
CA THR A 50 -3.50 8.73 1.91
C THR A 50 -3.77 7.42 1.17
N ALA A 51 -4.00 6.32 1.90
CA ALA A 51 -4.33 5.03 1.30
C ALA A 51 -5.63 5.08 0.49
N TYR A 52 -6.66 5.77 1.00
CA TYR A 52 -7.91 5.98 0.27
C TYR A 52 -7.72 6.87 -0.96
N GLY A 53 -6.78 7.81 -0.93
CA GLY A 53 -6.40 8.62 -2.09
C GLY A 53 -5.66 7.85 -3.21
N LEU A 54 -5.20 6.62 -2.96
CA LEU A 54 -4.47 5.83 -3.96
C LEU A 54 -5.37 5.20 -5.03
N VAL A 55 -6.69 5.19 -4.84
CA VAL A 55 -7.65 4.51 -5.73
C VAL A 55 -7.48 4.95 -7.19
N ASP A 56 -7.37 6.26 -7.43
CA ASP A 56 -7.19 6.80 -8.78
C ASP A 56 -5.83 6.38 -9.38
N GLY A 57 -4.76 6.42 -8.58
CA GLY A 57 -3.43 5.99 -9.02
C GLY A 57 -3.38 4.51 -9.37
N ILE A 58 -4.08 3.66 -8.60
CA ILE A 58 -4.23 2.24 -8.88
C ILE A 58 -4.96 2.05 -10.21
N GLN A 59 -6.06 2.77 -10.43
CA GLN A 59 -6.82 2.67 -11.68
C GLN A 59 -5.96 3.05 -12.89
N ILE A 60 -5.27 4.18 -12.83
CA ILE A 60 -4.40 4.68 -13.91
C ILE A 60 -3.31 3.66 -14.23
N GLU A 61 -2.66 3.08 -13.23
CA GLU A 61 -1.57 2.11 -13.46
C GLU A 61 -2.10 0.80 -14.05
N LEU A 62 -3.25 0.31 -13.59
CA LEU A 62 -3.89 -0.88 -14.17
C LEU A 62 -4.34 -0.65 -15.62
N GLU A 63 -4.90 0.52 -15.93
CA GLU A 63 -5.28 0.91 -17.30
C GLU A 63 -4.05 1.00 -18.20
N ARG A 64 -2.95 1.59 -17.70
CA ARG A 64 -1.67 1.69 -18.43
C ARG A 64 -1.09 0.31 -18.75
N MET A 65 -1.13 -0.63 -17.81
CA MET A 65 -0.68 -2.01 -18.01
C MET A 65 -1.56 -2.78 -19.00
N GLY A 66 -2.84 -2.39 -19.08
CA GLY A 66 -3.79 -2.93 -20.03
C GLY A 66 -4.41 -4.26 -19.61
N PHE A 67 -5.57 -4.55 -20.19
CA PHE A 67 -6.44 -5.67 -19.83
C PHE A 67 -5.75 -7.04 -19.87
N SER A 68 -4.89 -7.27 -20.87
CA SER A 68 -4.21 -8.55 -21.06
C SER A 68 -3.22 -8.87 -19.94
N LEU A 69 -2.43 -7.88 -19.52
CA LEU A 69 -1.42 -8.07 -18.48
C LEU A 69 -2.08 -8.19 -17.11
N VAL A 70 -3.03 -7.29 -16.81
CA VAL A 70 -3.75 -7.35 -15.53
C VAL A 70 -4.55 -8.64 -15.40
N GLY A 71 -5.24 -9.08 -16.47
CA GLY A 71 -5.98 -10.35 -16.46
C GLY A 71 -5.09 -11.57 -16.23
N ALA A 72 -3.87 -11.56 -16.77
CA ALA A 72 -2.89 -12.62 -16.53
C ALA A 72 -2.27 -12.54 -15.14
N GLY A 73 -1.89 -11.35 -14.66
CA GLY A 73 -1.22 -11.18 -13.37
C GLY A 73 -2.14 -11.30 -12.16
N THR A 74 -3.46 -11.22 -12.35
CA THR A 74 -4.47 -11.39 -11.30
C THR A 74 -5.20 -12.73 -11.38
N HIS A 75 -4.64 -13.67 -12.16
CA HIS A 75 -5.27 -14.93 -12.50
C HIS A 75 -5.58 -15.79 -11.27
N ARG A 76 -6.86 -16.04 -11.01
CA ARG A 76 -7.30 -17.01 -9.99
C ARG A 76 -8.25 -18.08 -10.52
N LEU A 77 -8.89 -17.81 -11.65
CA LEU A 77 -9.95 -18.65 -12.21
C LEU A 77 -9.55 -19.12 -13.62
N ALA A 78 -9.81 -20.40 -13.88
CA ALA A 78 -9.56 -21.07 -15.16
C ALA A 78 -10.88 -21.38 -15.88
N GLY A 79 -10.83 -21.65 -17.19
CA GLY A 79 -12.02 -21.96 -18.00
C GLY A 79 -12.91 -20.73 -18.30
N MET A 80 -12.50 -19.54 -17.88
CA MET A 80 -13.23 -18.27 -18.03
C MET A 80 -13.26 -17.69 -19.44
N TYR A 81 -12.51 -18.27 -20.38
CA TYR A 81 -12.42 -17.78 -21.76
C TYR A 81 -12.94 -18.80 -22.79
N SER A 82 -13.43 -19.94 -22.33
CA SER A 82 -14.04 -20.99 -23.15
C SER A 82 -15.54 -20.97 -22.93
N ALA A 83 -16.32 -20.90 -24.02
CA ALA A 83 -17.79 -20.90 -23.93
C ALA A 83 -18.37 -22.24 -23.46
N PHE A 84 -17.55 -23.30 -23.44
CA PHE A 84 -17.96 -24.66 -23.11
C PHE A 84 -17.49 -25.12 -21.72
N ASP A 85 -16.62 -24.34 -21.07
CA ASP A 85 -16.09 -24.65 -19.75
C ASP A 85 -16.83 -23.87 -18.67
N SER A 86 -16.98 -24.48 -17.50
CA SER A 86 -17.42 -23.78 -16.30
C SER A 86 -16.22 -23.14 -15.59
N PRO A 87 -16.38 -21.95 -14.99
CA PRO A 87 -15.33 -21.35 -14.17
C PRO A 87 -14.91 -22.32 -13.06
N ARG A 88 -13.60 -22.48 -12.90
CA ARG A 88 -13.00 -23.30 -11.82
C ARG A 88 -11.85 -22.55 -11.19
N GLU A 89 -11.47 -22.94 -9.98
CA GLU A 89 -10.24 -22.42 -9.39
C GLU A 89 -9.03 -22.84 -10.23
N SER A 90 -8.12 -21.90 -10.45
CA SER A 90 -6.84 -22.19 -11.08
C SER A 90 -5.91 -22.90 -10.10
N GLY A 91 -5.08 -23.80 -10.60
CA GLY A 91 -4.03 -24.47 -9.82
C GLY A 91 -2.92 -23.51 -9.39
N THR A 92 -2.75 -22.41 -10.11
CA THR A 92 -1.79 -21.33 -9.81
C THR A 92 -2.56 -20.03 -9.68
N LYS A 93 -2.70 -19.53 -8.45
CA LYS A 93 -3.35 -18.26 -8.15
C LYS A 93 -2.28 -17.18 -8.08
N LEU A 94 -2.51 -16.08 -8.80
CA LEU A 94 -1.56 -14.99 -8.93
C LEU A 94 -2.11 -13.70 -8.32
N ASP A 95 -1.24 -13.01 -7.61
CA ASP A 95 -1.44 -11.66 -7.10
C ASP A 95 -0.55 -10.69 -7.87
N LEU A 96 -1.18 -9.64 -8.40
CA LEU A 96 -0.47 -8.54 -9.04
C LEU A 96 -0.14 -7.49 -7.99
N LEU A 97 1.14 -7.16 -7.83
CA LEU A 97 1.61 -6.23 -6.82
C LEU A 97 1.91 -4.86 -7.43
N LEU A 98 1.27 -3.83 -6.90
CA LEU A 98 1.64 -2.43 -7.12
C LEU A 98 2.19 -1.83 -5.83
N VAL A 99 2.96 -0.76 -5.96
CA VAL A 99 3.53 -0.03 -4.82
C VAL A 99 3.33 1.46 -4.96
N ALA A 100 3.28 2.14 -3.81
CA ALA A 100 3.24 3.60 -3.75
C ALA A 100 4.09 4.14 -2.61
N ARG A 101 4.47 5.42 -2.74
CA ARG A 101 5.25 6.14 -1.72
C ARG A 101 4.40 6.49 -0.51
N ARG A 102 5.03 6.72 0.65
CA ARG A 102 4.32 7.16 1.88
C ARG A 102 3.55 8.47 1.70
N SER A 103 4.01 9.34 0.81
CA SER A 103 3.32 10.58 0.43
C SER A 103 2.06 10.35 -0.42
N GLY A 104 1.81 9.12 -0.88
CA GLY A 104 0.78 8.79 -1.84
C GLY A 104 1.11 9.27 -3.25
N GLY A 105 0.06 9.44 -4.06
CA GLY A 105 0.15 9.92 -5.44
C GLY A 105 0.44 8.78 -6.41
N GLN A 106 1.70 8.65 -6.82
CA GLN A 106 2.06 7.68 -7.84
C GLN A 106 1.99 6.23 -7.35
N VAL A 107 1.38 5.38 -8.18
CA VAL A 107 1.38 3.93 -8.06
C VAL A 107 2.17 3.34 -9.22
N ALA A 108 2.98 2.32 -8.95
CA ALA A 108 3.80 1.66 -9.95
C ALA A 108 3.71 0.14 -9.81
N PHE A 109 3.73 -0.57 -10.94
CA PHE A 109 3.74 -2.02 -10.99
C PHE A 109 5.07 -2.61 -10.47
N GLU A 110 5.04 -3.38 -9.38
CA GLU A 110 6.23 -3.97 -8.76
C GLU A 110 6.57 -5.31 -9.40
N GLN A 111 5.66 -6.29 -9.33
CA GLN A 111 5.83 -7.67 -9.81
C GLN A 111 4.52 -8.47 -9.75
N VAL A 112 4.51 -9.69 -10.28
CA VAL A 112 3.43 -10.67 -10.10
C VAL A 112 3.97 -11.82 -9.27
N VAL A 113 3.23 -12.27 -8.27
CA VAL A 113 3.63 -13.39 -7.40
C VAL A 113 2.56 -14.47 -7.34
N GLU A 114 2.96 -15.70 -7.03
CA GLU A 114 2.02 -16.73 -6.62
C GLU A 114 1.42 -16.40 -5.24
N GLU A 115 0.12 -16.62 -5.10
CA GLU A 115 -0.60 -16.42 -3.84
C GLU A 115 -0.04 -17.33 -2.75
N ALA A 116 0.63 -16.72 -1.76
CA ALA A 116 1.03 -17.41 -0.55
C ALA A 116 -0.17 -17.69 0.35
N SER A 117 -0.12 -18.78 1.12
CA SER A 117 -1.20 -19.09 2.06
C SER A 117 -1.29 -18.07 3.18
N LEU A 118 -2.50 -17.86 3.73
CA LEU A 118 -2.70 -16.97 4.88
C LEU A 118 -1.84 -17.36 6.09
N ALA A 119 -1.53 -18.64 6.27
CA ALA A 119 -0.67 -19.10 7.37
C ALA A 119 0.79 -18.66 7.16
N GLU A 120 1.30 -18.80 5.94
CA GLU A 120 2.64 -18.33 5.54
C GLU A 120 2.73 -16.82 5.64
N MET A 121 1.72 -16.09 5.15
CA MET A 121 1.69 -14.62 5.23
C MET A 121 1.63 -14.08 6.67
N ASN A 122 1.03 -14.83 7.61
CA ASN A 122 0.97 -14.47 9.02
C ASN A 122 2.19 -14.95 9.83
N SER A 123 3.16 -15.59 9.19
CA SER A 123 4.43 -15.95 9.83
C SER A 123 5.39 -14.74 9.90
N ASP A 124 6.68 -14.98 10.11
CA ASP A 124 7.73 -13.95 9.98
C ASP A 124 8.27 -13.85 8.54
N GLN A 125 7.58 -14.45 7.58
CA GLN A 125 7.86 -14.32 6.17
C GLN A 125 7.74 -12.87 5.69
N LEU A 126 8.73 -12.44 4.92
CA LEU A 126 8.86 -11.08 4.40
C LEU A 126 8.53 -10.96 2.91
N GLU A 127 8.48 -12.09 2.20
CA GLU A 127 8.14 -12.17 0.78
C GLU A 127 6.65 -12.40 0.58
N GLU A 128 6.06 -11.75 -0.42
CA GLU A 128 4.63 -11.87 -0.72
C GLU A 128 4.25 -13.18 -1.42
N GLY A 129 5.23 -13.87 -2.01
CA GLY A 129 5.07 -15.09 -2.79
C GLY A 129 6.24 -15.31 -3.75
N ALA A 130 6.21 -16.42 -4.50
CA ALA A 130 7.21 -16.67 -5.55
C ALA A 130 6.94 -15.75 -6.75
N ASN A 131 7.93 -14.98 -7.18
CA ASN A 131 7.82 -14.10 -8.35
C ASN A 131 7.60 -14.91 -9.63
N GLN A 132 6.74 -14.39 -10.50
CA GLN A 132 6.42 -14.97 -11.81
C GLN A 132 6.87 -14.03 -12.92
N ASP A 133 7.67 -14.56 -13.83
CA ASP A 133 8.19 -13.78 -14.96
C ASP A 133 7.23 -13.77 -16.16
N LEU A 134 6.45 -14.84 -16.32
CA LEU A 134 5.52 -14.99 -17.43
C LEU A 134 4.33 -15.90 -17.08
N LEU A 135 3.25 -15.79 -17.85
CA LEU A 135 2.12 -16.72 -17.85
C LEU A 135 1.78 -17.13 -19.28
N THR A 136 1.66 -18.43 -19.51
CA THR A 136 1.11 -18.97 -20.76
C THR A 136 -0.41 -19.10 -20.64
N LYS A 137 -1.16 -18.43 -21.51
CA LYS A 137 -2.63 -18.44 -21.46
C LYS A 137 -3.21 -19.75 -21.98
N GLU A 138 -4.35 -20.17 -21.42
CA GLU A 138 -5.10 -21.35 -21.89
C GLU A 138 -5.50 -21.24 -23.37
N THR A 139 -5.85 -20.03 -23.83
CA THR A 139 -6.23 -19.75 -25.22
C THR A 139 -5.05 -19.60 -26.18
N GLY A 140 -3.82 -19.80 -25.69
CA GLY A 140 -2.58 -19.50 -26.41
C GLY A 140 -2.07 -18.07 -26.19
N GLY A 141 -0.76 -17.90 -26.37
CA GLY A 141 -0.03 -16.66 -26.12
C GLY A 141 0.68 -16.64 -24.76
N VAL A 142 1.75 -15.85 -24.68
CA VAL A 142 2.54 -15.65 -23.47
C VAL A 142 2.41 -14.19 -23.04
N VAL A 143 2.24 -13.96 -21.74
CA VAL A 143 2.31 -12.63 -21.14
C VAL A 143 3.56 -12.58 -20.30
N TYR A 144 4.41 -11.59 -20.54
CA TYR A 144 5.59 -11.33 -19.71
C TYR A 144 5.26 -10.25 -18.69
N PHE A 145 5.68 -10.46 -17.45
CA PHE A 145 5.39 -9.57 -16.33
C PHE A 145 6.55 -8.63 -16.01
N ASN A 146 7.79 -9.08 -16.15
CA ASN A 146 8.95 -8.28 -15.75
C ASN A 146 9.62 -7.56 -16.93
N LEU A 147 9.94 -8.29 -18.00
CA LEU A 147 10.57 -7.78 -19.21
C LEU A 147 9.75 -8.16 -20.45
N THR A 148 9.60 -7.26 -21.41
CA THR A 148 9.00 -7.60 -22.71
C THR A 148 9.92 -8.52 -23.53
N GLU A 149 9.42 -9.05 -24.64
CA GLU A 149 10.23 -9.82 -25.60
C GLU A 149 11.47 -9.05 -26.09
N ASN A 150 11.36 -7.71 -26.16
CA ASN A 150 12.44 -6.82 -26.57
C ASN A 150 13.37 -6.40 -25.41
N GLN A 151 13.26 -7.05 -24.24
CA GLN A 151 14.02 -6.71 -23.02
C GLN A 151 13.71 -5.31 -22.47
N GLU A 152 12.52 -4.78 -22.73
CA GLU A 152 12.08 -3.51 -22.12
C GLU A 152 11.38 -3.76 -20.78
N PRO A 153 11.60 -2.92 -19.76
CA PRO A 153 11.09 -3.14 -18.41
C PRO A 153 9.60 -2.81 -18.29
N VAL A 154 8.84 -3.80 -17.81
CA VAL A 154 7.40 -3.67 -17.57
C VAL A 154 7.12 -3.39 -16.10
N SER A 155 7.74 -4.14 -15.19
CA SER A 155 7.61 -4.02 -13.74
C SER A 155 8.86 -3.39 -13.11
N LEU A 156 8.78 -2.88 -11.88
CA LEU A 156 9.94 -2.33 -11.16
C LEU A 156 11.05 -3.38 -10.93
N VAL A 157 10.72 -4.67 -10.87
CA VAL A 157 11.71 -5.75 -10.78
C VAL A 157 12.51 -5.91 -12.08
N GLY A 158 11.89 -5.61 -13.22
CA GLY A 158 12.57 -5.62 -14.53
C GLY A 158 13.48 -4.43 -14.78
N PHE A 159 13.48 -3.39 -13.93
CA PHE A 159 14.29 -2.19 -14.16
C PHE A 159 15.76 -2.44 -13.86
N ASP A 160 16.61 -2.03 -14.78
CA ASP A 160 18.04 -1.88 -14.52
C ASP A 160 18.38 -0.47 -13.99
N ASP A 161 19.62 -0.26 -13.54
CA ASP A 161 20.09 1.03 -13.04
C ASP A 161 20.07 2.13 -14.11
N SER A 162 20.25 1.78 -15.39
CA SER A 162 20.29 2.74 -16.49
C SER A 162 18.92 3.34 -16.77
N GLN A 163 17.86 2.54 -16.63
CA GLN A 163 16.48 2.92 -16.93
C GLN A 163 15.87 3.84 -15.87
N LYS A 164 16.46 3.90 -14.67
CA LYS A 164 15.97 4.75 -13.56
C LYS A 164 15.98 6.24 -13.90
N GLU A 165 16.86 6.67 -14.81
CA GLU A 165 16.99 8.07 -15.23
C GLU A 165 16.39 8.35 -16.61
N ILE A 166 16.03 7.32 -17.36
CA ILE A 166 15.58 7.42 -18.76
C ILE A 166 14.05 7.50 -18.85
N TYR A 167 13.53 8.52 -19.54
CA TYR A 167 12.11 8.59 -19.88
C TYR A 167 11.72 7.51 -20.91
N PRO A 168 10.55 6.83 -20.80
CA PRO A 168 9.48 7.07 -19.83
C PRO A 168 9.64 6.31 -18.50
N TYR A 169 10.63 5.44 -18.39
CA TYR A 169 10.83 4.54 -17.25
C TYR A 169 11.05 5.27 -15.93
N SER A 170 11.88 6.31 -15.93
CA SER A 170 12.21 7.13 -14.76
C SER A 170 10.97 7.71 -14.07
N THR A 171 9.92 8.00 -14.83
CA THR A 171 8.67 8.52 -14.24
C THR A 171 8.01 7.50 -13.34
N ARG A 172 8.16 6.19 -13.58
CA ARG A 172 7.54 5.09 -12.81
C ARG A 172 8.41 4.59 -11.67
N TRP A 173 9.69 4.95 -11.64
CA TRP A 173 10.65 4.39 -10.70
C TRP A 173 10.34 4.82 -9.26
N ILE A 174 10.18 3.82 -8.38
CA ILE A 174 10.06 4.00 -6.94
C ILE A 174 11.16 3.16 -6.26
N PRO A 175 12.14 3.79 -5.58
CA PRO A 175 13.16 3.08 -4.81
C PRO A 175 12.55 2.18 -3.75
N GLU A 176 13.18 1.05 -3.43
CA GLU A 176 12.62 0.07 -2.49
C GLU A 176 12.34 0.64 -1.10
N GLU A 177 13.23 1.51 -0.61
CA GLU A 177 13.09 2.21 0.67
C GLU A 177 11.90 3.17 0.74
N GLU A 178 11.39 3.61 -0.40
CA GLU A 178 10.23 4.49 -0.49
C GLU A 178 8.90 3.74 -0.71
N ARG A 179 8.92 2.43 -1.01
CA ARG A 179 7.71 1.61 -1.28
C ARG A 179 6.92 1.30 0.00
N TYR A 180 6.24 2.31 0.52
CA TYR A 180 5.53 2.25 1.80
C TYR A 180 4.18 1.53 1.73
N PHE A 181 3.42 1.73 0.65
CA PHE A 181 2.15 1.05 0.43
C PHE A 181 2.37 -0.13 -0.52
N LEU A 182 1.82 -1.29 -0.15
CA LEU A 182 1.67 -2.44 -1.05
C LEU A 182 0.20 -2.52 -1.48
N ILE A 183 -0.05 -2.70 -2.76
CA ILE A 183 -1.39 -2.90 -3.30
C ILE A 183 -1.41 -4.27 -3.97
N LYS A 184 -2.21 -5.20 -3.42
CA LYS A 184 -2.40 -6.53 -4.01
C LYS A 184 -3.69 -6.54 -4.81
N CYS A 185 -3.59 -6.78 -6.11
CA CYS A 185 -4.71 -6.89 -7.03
C CYS A 185 -4.92 -8.36 -7.39
N SER A 186 -6.16 -8.82 -7.30
CA SER A 186 -6.49 -10.23 -7.57
C SER A 186 -7.92 -10.35 -8.10
N GLN A 187 -8.20 -11.38 -8.90
CA GLN A 187 -9.57 -11.69 -9.29
C GLN A 187 -10.41 -12.08 -8.06
N PHE A 188 -11.72 -11.85 -8.12
CA PHE A 188 -12.61 -12.38 -7.08
C PHE A 188 -12.57 -13.91 -7.05
N PRO A 189 -12.65 -14.53 -5.87
CA PRO A 189 -12.74 -15.99 -5.74
C PRO A 189 -13.94 -16.58 -6.50
N LEU A 190 -13.88 -17.88 -6.74
CA LEU A 190 -14.99 -18.63 -7.31
C LEU A 190 -16.22 -18.50 -6.40
N GLU A 191 -17.41 -18.38 -6.98
CA GLU A 191 -18.70 -18.19 -6.31
C GLU A 191 -18.87 -16.88 -5.53
N HIS A 192 -17.93 -15.95 -5.65
CA HIS A 192 -18.07 -14.64 -5.03
C HIS A 192 -19.14 -13.80 -5.75
N ARG A 193 -19.94 -13.01 -5.01
CA ARG A 193 -21.02 -12.17 -5.59
C ARG A 193 -20.55 -11.17 -6.67
N HIS A 194 -19.28 -10.77 -6.60
CA HIS A 194 -18.63 -9.85 -7.54
C HIS A 194 -17.78 -10.59 -8.58
N GLN A 195 -17.83 -11.92 -8.60
CA GLN A 195 -17.23 -12.72 -9.66
C GLN A 195 -17.92 -12.35 -10.98
N HIS A 196 -17.11 -12.03 -11.98
CA HIS A 196 -17.60 -11.72 -13.32
C HIS A 196 -16.86 -12.55 -14.35
N HIS A 197 -17.58 -12.89 -15.41
CA HIS A 197 -17.02 -13.57 -16.57
C HIS A 197 -16.27 -12.54 -17.44
N PRO A 198 -14.95 -12.69 -17.67
CA PRO A 198 -14.14 -11.70 -18.42
C PRO A 198 -14.60 -11.45 -19.86
N SER A 199 -15.40 -12.37 -20.46
CA SER A 199 -15.98 -12.18 -21.79
C SER A 199 -16.90 -10.97 -21.90
N ASN A 200 -17.39 -10.42 -20.78
CA ASN A 200 -18.26 -9.26 -20.75
C ASN A 200 -17.52 -7.93 -21.03
N GLY A 201 -16.23 -7.99 -21.37
CA GLY A 201 -15.44 -6.81 -21.73
C GLY A 201 -14.91 -6.03 -20.53
N PHE A 202 -15.09 -6.54 -19.32
CA PHE A 202 -14.50 -6.00 -18.11
C PHE A 202 -14.03 -7.12 -17.18
N LEU A 203 -13.06 -6.79 -16.34
CA LEU A 203 -12.47 -7.67 -15.35
C LEU A 203 -12.67 -7.04 -13.97
N ALA A 204 -13.44 -7.73 -13.12
CA ALA A 204 -13.65 -7.32 -11.74
C ALA A 204 -12.51 -7.83 -10.85
N LEU A 205 -11.93 -6.93 -10.07
CA LEU A 205 -10.77 -7.15 -9.22
C LEU A 205 -11.10 -6.81 -7.78
N GLN A 206 -10.53 -7.60 -6.87
CA GLN A 206 -10.37 -7.24 -5.48
C GLN A 206 -8.99 -6.61 -5.30
N VAL A 207 -8.97 -5.38 -4.78
CA VAL A 207 -7.76 -4.63 -4.48
C VAL A 207 -7.62 -4.52 -2.97
N ASP A 208 -6.45 -4.91 -2.44
CA ASP A 208 -6.10 -4.84 -1.02
C ASP A 208 -4.89 -3.91 -0.86
N VAL A 209 -5.11 -2.70 -0.32
CA VAL A 209 -4.07 -1.72 -0.06
C VAL A 209 -3.58 -1.91 1.38
N GLN A 210 -2.28 -2.14 1.57
CA GLN A 210 -1.65 -2.51 2.84
C GLN A 210 -0.50 -1.55 3.20
N TRP A 211 -0.36 -1.21 4.49
CA TRP A 211 0.73 -0.39 5.00
C TRP A 211 0.99 -0.61 6.50
N PRO A 212 2.22 -0.39 7.00
CA PRO A 212 3.45 -0.16 6.23
C PRO A 212 3.94 -1.45 5.55
N TYR A 213 4.39 -1.36 4.30
CA TYR A 213 4.98 -2.48 3.57
C TYR A 213 6.50 -2.54 3.75
N LYS A 214 7.23 -1.54 3.21
CA LYS A 214 8.66 -1.33 3.45
C LYS A 214 8.84 -0.04 4.26
N VAL A 215 9.74 -0.07 5.23
CA VAL A 215 10.13 1.12 5.99
C VAL A 215 11.64 1.32 5.92
N PRO A 216 12.13 2.56 5.83
CA PRO A 216 13.56 2.84 5.83
C PRO A 216 14.23 2.26 7.08
N ASP A 217 15.33 1.55 6.85
CA ASP A 217 16.16 0.96 7.89
C ASP A 217 17.63 1.07 7.47
N PRO A 218 18.35 2.10 7.96
CA PRO A 218 19.75 2.32 7.63
C PRO A 218 20.69 1.18 8.09
N SER A 219 20.22 0.28 8.96
CA SER A 219 21.01 -0.85 9.43
C SER A 219 20.91 -2.08 8.52
N SER A 220 19.97 -2.08 7.57
CA SER A 220 19.79 -3.13 6.57
C SER A 220 20.65 -2.84 5.33
N ASP A 221 21.28 -3.87 4.75
CA ASP A 221 22.10 -3.75 3.53
C ASP A 221 21.33 -3.12 2.35
N GLY A 222 20.00 -3.29 2.31
CA GLY A 222 19.12 -2.70 1.29
C GLY A 222 18.57 -1.32 1.64
N GLY A 223 18.88 -0.76 2.82
CA GLY A 223 18.34 0.53 3.29
C GLY A 223 16.89 0.50 3.77
N PHE A 224 16.24 -0.68 3.75
CA PHE A 224 14.87 -0.86 4.21
C PHE A 224 14.67 -2.21 4.90
N ARG A 225 13.59 -2.29 5.67
CA ARG A 225 13.05 -3.55 6.20
C ARG A 225 11.62 -3.74 5.73
N ARG A 226 11.27 -4.97 5.40
CA ARG A 226 9.88 -5.38 5.10
C ARG A 226 9.14 -5.67 6.40
N ILE A 227 7.87 -5.30 6.42
CA ILE A 227 7.00 -5.54 7.58
C ILE A 227 6.14 -6.77 7.28
N PRO A 228 6.11 -7.81 8.14
CA PRO A 228 5.21 -8.95 7.96
C PRO A 228 3.74 -8.54 7.83
N MET A 229 2.94 -9.28 7.04
CA MET A 229 1.53 -8.93 6.75
C MET A 229 0.70 -8.74 8.02
N LYS A 230 0.91 -9.56 9.06
CA LYS A 230 0.20 -9.50 10.35
C LYS A 230 0.30 -8.15 11.07
N TYR A 231 1.31 -7.35 10.74
CA TYR A 231 1.54 -6.03 11.35
C TYR A 231 1.10 -4.87 10.45
N ARG A 232 0.53 -5.16 9.29
CA ARG A 232 0.06 -4.15 8.34
C ARG A 232 -1.40 -3.82 8.60
N ASN A 233 -1.74 -2.54 8.53
CA ASN A 233 -3.10 -2.12 8.27
C ASN A 233 -3.43 -2.40 6.81
N HIS A 234 -4.71 -2.58 6.54
CA HIS A 234 -5.16 -2.77 5.17
C HIS A 234 -6.59 -2.30 4.96
N PHE A 235 -6.90 -1.97 3.71
CA PHE A 235 -8.27 -1.70 3.28
C PHE A 235 -8.50 -2.35 1.92
N ARG A 236 -9.72 -2.86 1.73
CA ARG A 236 -10.11 -3.59 0.52
C ARG A 236 -11.18 -2.82 -0.23
N LEU A 237 -11.05 -2.80 -1.55
CA LEU A 237 -12.06 -2.27 -2.44
C LEU A 237 -12.26 -3.15 -3.67
N PRO A 238 -13.48 -3.20 -4.21
CA PRO A 238 -13.70 -3.70 -5.56
C PRO A 238 -13.26 -2.65 -6.59
N MET A 239 -12.62 -3.09 -7.66
CA MET A 239 -12.35 -2.28 -8.85
C MET A 239 -12.69 -3.07 -10.11
N ALA A 240 -12.83 -2.40 -11.23
CA ALA A 240 -12.99 -3.05 -12.52
C ALA A 240 -12.13 -2.34 -13.57
N ILE A 241 -11.56 -3.12 -14.48
CA ILE A 241 -10.90 -2.60 -15.68
C ILE A 241 -11.66 -3.07 -16.91
N THR A 242 -11.70 -2.22 -17.93
CA THR A 242 -12.35 -2.54 -19.21
C THR A 242 -11.33 -2.91 -20.26
N ARG A 243 -11.77 -3.66 -21.27
CA ARG A 243 -10.97 -4.03 -22.42
C ARG A 243 -10.77 -2.87 -23.39
#